data_AF-A0A947YRP0-F1
#
_entry.id   AF-A0A947YRP0-F1
#
_cell.length_a   1.000
_cell.length_b   1.000
_cell.length_c   1.000
_cell.angle_alpha   90.00
_cell.angle_beta   90.00
_cell.angle_gamma   90.00
#
_symmetry.space_group_name_H-M   'P 1'
#
loop_
_entity.id
_entity.type
_entity.pdbx_description
1 polymer ?
#
loop_
_entity_poly.entity_id
_entity_poly.type
_entity_poly.pdbx_seq_one_letter_code
_entity_poly.pdbx_strand_id
1 'polypeptide(L)' 'MPKVSKNFWDDLLWSEEHYSELMEKFPDKWVAIVDKKAVFSGESIKTTEIEAEKITGRSRNEIPIVFVECGAHIY' A
#
# COMPACT_ATOMS: atom_id res chain seq x y z
N MET A 1 -17.01 -16.58 3.83
CA MET A 1 -15.84 -15.98 3.15
C MET A 1 -15.65 -14.58 3.74
N PRO A 2 -14.45 -14.21 4.23
CA PRO A 2 -14.23 -12.88 4.78
C PRO A 2 -14.54 -11.86 3.68
N LYS A 3 -15.46 -10.94 3.96
CA LYS A 3 -15.99 -9.98 2.99
C LYS A 3 -14.96 -8.86 2.86
N VAL A 4 -13.87 -9.13 2.13
CA VAL A 4 -12.90 -8.11 1.75
C VAL A 4 -13.68 -7.01 1.03
N SER A 5 -13.64 -5.78 1.57
CA SER A 5 -14.47 -4.69 1.09
C SER A 5 -14.11 -4.36 -0.36
N LYS A 6 -15.09 -3.99 -1.20
CA LYS A 6 -14.83 -3.60 -2.60
C LYS A 6 -13.76 -2.51 -2.70
N ASN A 7 -13.71 -1.64 -1.71
CA ASN A 7 -12.76 -0.54 -1.61
C ASN A 7 -11.30 -1.05 -1.54
N PHE A 8 -11.04 -2.17 -0.87
CA PHE A 8 -9.71 -2.76 -0.82
C PHE A 8 -9.22 -3.15 -2.22
N TRP A 9 -10.08 -3.77 -3.01
CA TRP A 9 -9.75 -4.19 -4.38
C TRP A 9 -9.55 -3.00 -5.32
N ASP A 10 -10.36 -1.95 -5.15
CA ASP A 10 -10.26 -0.71 -5.92
C ASP A 10 -8.98 0.07 -5.59
N ASP A 11 -8.60 0.13 -4.31
CA ASP A 11 -7.34 0.71 -3.83
C ASP A 11 -6.12 -0.10 -4.30
N LEU A 12 -6.24 -1.43 -4.31
CA LEU A 12 -5.20 -2.32 -4.82
C LEU A 12 -5.04 -2.15 -6.34
N LEU A 13 -6.12 -2.09 -7.10
CA LEU A 13 -6.05 -1.88 -8.55
C LEU A 13 -5.37 -0.53 -8.88
N TRP A 14 -5.74 0.52 -8.14
CA TRP A 14 -5.12 1.83 -8.27
C TRP A 14 -3.61 1.79 -7.99
N SER A 15 -3.19 1.00 -7.00
CA SER A 15 -1.77 0.82 -6.68
C SER A 15 -0.96 0.21 -7.82
N GLU A 16 -1.56 -0.72 -8.59
CA GLU A 16 -0.93 -1.33 -9.74
C GLU A 16 -0.89 -0.38 -10.93
N GLU A 17 -1.99 0.33 -11.20
CA GLU A 17 -2.05 1.34 -12.27
C GLU A 17 -1.04 2.47 -12.06
N HIS A 18 -0.80 2.85 -10.80
CA HIS A 18 0.14 3.91 -10.41
C HIS A 18 1.46 3.39 -9.82
N TYR A 19 1.78 2.10 -10.03
CA TYR A 19 2.93 1.47 -9.40
C TYR A 19 4.25 2.16 -9.77
N SER A 20 4.40 2.60 -11.02
CA SER A 20 5.59 3.32 -11.47
C SER A 20 5.81 4.63 -10.71
N GLU A 21 4.75 5.40 -10.44
CA GLU A 21 4.87 6.63 -9.65
C GLU A 21 5.20 6.34 -8.18
N LEU A 22 4.64 5.25 -7.64
CA LEU A 22 4.94 4.79 -6.29
C LEU A 22 6.40 4.34 -6.18
N MET A 23 6.93 3.68 -7.22
CA MET A 23 8.33 3.25 -7.30
C MET A 23 9.30 4.43 -7.31
N GLU A 24 8.98 5.52 -8.03
CA GLU A 24 9.80 6.73 -8.02
C GLU A 24 9.76 7.47 -6.67
N LYS A 25 8.60 7.49 -5.99
CA LYS A 25 8.40 8.25 -4.73
C LYS A 25 8.78 7.46 -3.48
N PHE A 26 8.56 6.15 -3.48
CA PHE A 26 8.69 5.25 -2.35
C PHE A 26 9.46 3.96 -2.71
N PRO A 27 10.69 4.05 -3.22
CA PRO A 27 11.48 2.87 -3.56
C PRO A 27 11.80 2.06 -2.30
N ASP A 28 11.67 0.73 -2.41
CA ASP A 28 11.98 -0.27 -1.37
C ASP A 28 11.22 -0.05 -0.06
N LYS A 29 9.97 0.43 -0.18
CA LYS A 29 9.10 0.73 0.97
C LYS A 29 7.76 0.03 0.86
N TRP A 30 7.20 -0.25 2.03
CA TRP A 30 5.81 -0.65 2.20
C TRP A 30 4.94 0.58 2.14
N VAL A 31 3.99 0.62 1.21
CA VAL A 31 3.07 1.73 1.01
C VAL A 31 1.66 1.27 1.33
N ALA A 32 1.01 1.92 2.29
CA ALA A 32 -0.40 1.74 2.59
C ALA A 32 -1.23 2.68 1.71
N ILE A 33 -2.24 2.13 1.05
CA ILE A 33 -3.09 2.84 0.09
C ILE A 33 -4.52 2.80 0.57
N VAL A 34 -5.16 3.97 0.64
CA VAL A 34 -6.54 4.12 1.07
C VAL A 34 -7.19 5.22 0.26
N ASP A 35 -8.39 4.97 -0.28
CA ASP A 35 -9.11 5.90 -1.14
C ASP A 35 -8.26 6.41 -2.32
N LYS A 36 -7.59 5.47 -3.00
CA LYS A 36 -6.73 5.68 -4.18
C LYS A 36 -5.57 6.62 -3.93
N LYS A 37 -5.03 6.61 -2.70
CA LYS A 37 -3.90 7.45 -2.31
C LYS A 37 -2.97 6.72 -1.35
N ALA A 38 -1.67 6.91 -1.53
CA ALA A 38 -0.66 6.52 -0.56
C ALA A 38 -0.81 7.37 0.71
N VAL A 39 -1.29 6.76 1.79
CA VAL A 39 -1.50 7.45 3.08
C VAL A 39 -0.28 7.35 3.99
N PHE A 40 0.49 6.28 3.85
CA PHE A 40 1.69 6.06 4.66
C PHE A 40 2.69 5.18 3.91
N SER A 41 3.98 5.43 4.12
CA SER A 41 5.06 4.59 3.60
C SER A 41 6.07 4.29 4.71
N GLY A 42 6.48 3.04 4.87
CA GLY A 42 7.46 2.62 5.87
C GLY A 42 8.39 1.53 5.38
N GLU A 43 9.51 1.32 6.09
CA GLU A 43 10.49 0.27 5.78
C GLU A 43 10.05 -1.12 6.28
N SER A 44 8.97 -1.19 7.06
CA SER A 44 8.50 -2.43 7.68
C SER A 44 6.99 -2.54 7.57
N ILE A 45 6.50 -3.73 7.19
CA ILE A 45 5.07 -4.02 7.07
C ILE A 45 4.32 -3.74 8.38
N LYS A 46 4.85 -4.20 9.52
CA LYS A 46 4.24 -4.00 10.84
C LYS A 46 4.07 -2.52 11.21
N THR A 47 5.11 -1.72 10.98
CA THR A 47 5.06 -0.28 11.28
C THR A 47 4.06 0.40 10.36
N THR A 48 4.05 -0.01 9.08
CA THR A 48 3.14 0.52 8.07
C THR A 48 1.67 0.19 8.40
N GLU A 49 1.39 -1.04 8.85
CA GLU A 49 0.05 -1.44 9.34
C GLU A 49 -0.41 -0.57 10.51
N ILE A 50 0.43 -0.44 11.54
CA ILE A 50 0.07 0.28 12.77
C ILE A 50 -0.17 1.76 12.49
N GLU A 51 0.70 2.38 11.70
CA GLU A 51 0.58 3.80 11.37
C GLU A 51 -0.58 4.06 10.40
N ALA A 52 -0.79 3.19 9.40
CA ALA A 52 -1.92 3.32 8.49
C ALA A 52 -3.27 3.17 9.23
N GLU A 53 -3.38 2.22 10.17
CA GLU A 53 -4.57 2.05 11.01
C GLU A 53 -4.83 3.29 11.87
N LYS A 54 -3.78 3.89 12.47
CA LYS A 54 -3.92 5.14 13.25
C LYS A 54 -4.34 6.33 12.40
N ILE A 55 -3.76 6.48 11.20
CA ILE A 55 -4.01 7.62 10.32
C ILE A 55 -5.41 7.56 9.71
N THR A 56 -5.83 6.37 9.29
CA THR A 56 -7.09 6.21 8.54
C THR A 56 -8.26 5.78 9.42
N GLY A 57 -7.99 5.28 10.63
CA GLY A 57 -8.99 4.73 11.52
C GLY A 57 -9.64 3.44 10.99
N ARG A 58 -9.09 2.84 9.93
CA ARG A 58 -9.59 1.58 9.32
C ARG A 58 -8.80 0.39 9.82
N SER A 59 -9.45 -0.77 9.88
CA SER A 59 -8.76 -2.01 10.25
C SER A 59 -7.70 -2.35 9.20
N ARG A 60 -6.54 -2.84 9.63
CA ARG A 60 -5.47 -3.36 8.74
C ARG A 60 -5.94 -4.30 7.62
N ASN A 61 -7.04 -5.02 7.82
CA ASN A 61 -7.58 -5.98 6.84
C ASN A 61 -8.38 -5.29 5.70
N GLU A 62 -8.62 -3.98 5.80
CA GLU A 62 -9.29 -3.15 4.80
C GLU A 62 -8.31 -2.23 4.06
N ILE A 63 -7.04 -2.21 4.49
CA ILE A 63 -6.00 -1.34 3.92
C ILE A 63 -5.04 -2.22 3.10
N PRO A 64 -5.02 -2.10 1.77
CA PRO A 64 -3.99 -2.74 0.97
C PRO A 64 -2.63 -2.11 1.29
N ILE A 65 -1.68 -2.97 1.64
CA ILE A 65 -0.28 -2.60 1.82
C ILE A 65 0.50 -3.27 0.71
N VAL A 66 1.15 -2.45 -0.09
CA VAL A 66 1.90 -2.88 -1.27
C VAL A 66 3.37 -2.65 -1.01
N PHE A 67 4.19 -3.65 -1.28
CA PHE A 67 5.62 -3.48 -1.27
C PHE A 67 6.07 -2.97 -2.64
N VAL A 68 6.70 -1.80 -2.63
CA VAL A 68 7.18 -1.16 -3.85
C VAL A 68 8.65 -1.49 -4.00
N GLU A 69 8.94 -2.54 -4.77
CA GLU A 69 10.33 -2.94 -5.05
C GLU A 69 10.92 -2.05 -6.13
N CYS A 70 12.08 -1.44 -5.84
CA CYS A 70 12.86 -0.75 -6.86
C CYS A 70 13.85 -1.71 -7.51
N GLY A 71 13.33 -2.69 -8.24
CA GLY A 71 14.15 -3.71 -8.89
C GLY A 71 14.86 -3.20 -10.15
N ALA A 72 16.10 -2.74 -10.04
CA ALA A 72 17.04 -2.80 -11.17
C ALA A 72 17.61 -4.22 -11.28
N HIS A 73 16.76 -5.21 -11.61
CA HIS A 73 17.22 -6.57 -11.91
C HIS A 73 17.59 -6.65 -13.40
N ILE A 74 18.75 -6.08 -13.74
CA ILE A 74 19.45 -6.44 -14.97
C ILE A 74 20.16 -7.79 -14.71
N TYR A 75 19.62 -8.86 -15.32
CA TYR A 75 20.26 -10.17 -15.43
C TYR A 75 21.35 -10.16 -16.51
#